data_AF-A0A523LE70-F1
#
_entry.id   AF-A0A523LE70-F1
#
_cell.length_a   1.000
_cell.length_b   1.000
_cell.length_c   1.000
_cell.angle_alpha   90.00
_cell.angle_beta   90.00
_cell.angle_gamma   90.00
#
_symmetry.space_group_name_H-M   'P 1'
#
loop_
_entity.id
_entity.type
_entity.pdbx_description
1 polymer ?
#
loop_
_entity_poly.entity_id
_entity_poly.type
_entity_poly.pdbx_seq_one_letter_code
_entity_poly.pdbx_strand_id
1 'polypeptide(L)'
;MANERFIQRDFKSMASRPRHGPRTPRGHFNAQTLMNHPLINKVRSLHPATWVLAAAVALATIGINQITGTGAAASTGFVQSSLEVPVMRAVPPAAEIEEPEWTVAQVRSGDTLADIFSRQGLSARTVHNVVNIDSETQRLTRIYPGDEVLFHIPEPGELHALRYELDEVRLLEVLRADDGFKASIIERPLDRRIVNSTGAIESSLFVAGQNAGMSDALIMKLAAIFGWDIDFILDIRAGDTFTVVYDEVWRDGEKLRDGDILAAEFLNRG
;
A
#
# COMPACT_ATOMS: atom_id res chain seq x y z
N MET A 1 10.75 86.06 -18.43
CA MET A 1 11.12 85.03 -17.43
C MET A 1 11.23 83.72 -18.23
N ALA A 2 12.40 83.40 -18.83
CA ALA A 2 13.50 82.57 -18.29
C ALA A 2 13.00 81.20 -17.79
N ASN A 3 13.52 80.00 -18.10
CA ASN A 3 14.71 79.44 -18.78
C ASN A 3 14.35 77.94 -19.02
N GLU A 4 14.62 77.23 -20.13
CA GLU A 4 15.91 76.76 -20.71
C GLU A 4 16.44 75.39 -20.15
N ARG A 5 16.88 74.50 -21.08
CA ARG A 5 17.83 73.33 -20.99
C ARG A 5 17.23 71.95 -20.65
N PHE A 6 17.29 70.89 -21.48
CA PHE A 6 18.34 70.26 -22.33
C PHE A 6 19.53 69.68 -21.52
N ILE A 7 19.73 68.34 -21.58
CA ILE A 7 20.95 67.62 -22.01
C ILE A 7 21.10 66.22 -21.37
N GLN A 8 21.23 65.23 -22.26
CA GLN A 8 21.79 63.88 -22.09
C GLN A 8 23.22 63.89 -21.54
N ARG A 9 23.62 62.86 -20.79
CA ARG A 9 25.04 62.47 -20.70
C ARG A 9 25.20 60.96 -20.74
N ASP A 10 25.69 60.49 -21.89
CA ASP A 10 26.62 59.37 -21.98
C ASP A 10 27.98 59.77 -21.38
N PHE A 11 28.64 58.87 -20.64
CA PHE A 11 30.04 58.47 -20.88
C PHE A 11 30.51 57.32 -19.96
N LYS A 12 30.60 56.13 -20.55
CA LYS A 12 31.76 55.22 -20.62
C LYS A 12 32.86 55.26 -19.51
N SER A 13 33.16 54.05 -19.03
CA SER A 13 34.49 53.45 -18.70
C SER A 13 35.16 53.73 -17.34
N MET A 14 35.30 52.67 -16.52
CA MET A 14 36.61 52.12 -16.12
C MET A 14 36.52 50.83 -15.27
N ALA A 15 36.97 49.74 -15.88
CA ALA A 15 37.87 48.69 -15.38
C ALA A 15 37.83 48.18 -13.91
N SER A 16 37.58 46.87 -13.82
CA SER A 16 38.35 45.83 -13.11
C SER A 16 38.46 45.83 -11.57
N ARG A 17 37.75 44.88 -10.94
CA ARG A 17 38.28 43.92 -9.93
C ARG A 17 37.41 42.64 -9.90
N PRO A 18 37.99 41.43 -9.78
CA PRO A 18 37.22 40.19 -9.71
C PRO A 18 36.67 39.98 -8.29
N ARG A 19 35.39 39.62 -8.14
CA ARG A 19 34.84 39.11 -6.88
C ARG A 19 34.90 37.58 -6.90
N HIS A 20 35.64 37.02 -5.96
CA HIS A 20 35.65 35.60 -5.65
C HIS A 20 34.23 35.14 -5.25
N GLY A 21 33.66 34.22 -6.04
CA GLY A 21 32.55 33.37 -5.60
C GLY A 21 33.06 32.27 -4.66
N PRO A 22 32.19 31.74 -3.78
CA PRO A 22 32.57 30.72 -2.81
C PRO A 22 32.95 29.41 -3.52
N ARG A 23 34.11 28.86 -3.13
CA ARG A 23 34.59 27.55 -3.56
C ARG A 23 33.68 26.46 -3.00
N THR A 24 32.99 25.74 -3.87
CA THR A 24 32.38 24.45 -3.53
C THR A 24 33.50 23.43 -3.26
N PRO A 25 33.44 22.62 -2.18
CA PRO A 25 34.39 21.54 -1.99
C PRO A 25 34.19 20.46 -3.05
N ARG A 26 35.26 20.11 -3.77
CA ARG A 26 35.36 18.88 -4.56
C ARG A 26 35.30 17.69 -3.60
N GLY A 27 34.14 17.05 -3.49
CA GLY A 27 34.03 15.70 -2.97
C GLY A 27 34.62 14.73 -4.00
N HIS A 28 35.78 14.17 -3.68
CA HIS A 28 36.34 13.05 -4.42
C HIS A 28 35.39 11.85 -4.29
N PHE A 29 34.71 11.48 -5.38
CA PHE A 29 34.03 10.19 -5.47
C PHE A 29 35.10 9.10 -5.56
N ASN A 30 35.33 8.42 -4.45
CA ASN A 30 36.16 7.23 -4.40
C ASN A 30 35.30 6.02 -4.79
N ALA A 31 35.65 5.33 -5.88
CA ALA A 31 34.90 4.21 -6.47
C ALA A 31 35.09 2.87 -5.73
N GLN A 32 35.17 2.90 -4.39
CA GLN A 32 35.45 1.70 -3.56
C GLN A 32 34.58 1.60 -2.31
N THR A 33 33.34 2.09 -2.36
CA THR A 33 32.36 1.86 -1.27
C THR A 33 31.03 1.39 -1.85
N LEU A 34 31.10 0.25 -2.55
CA LEU A 34 29.96 -0.58 -3.00
C LEU A 34 30.20 -2.06 -2.67
N MET A 35 30.75 -2.33 -1.49
CA MET A 35 30.80 -3.66 -0.90
C MET A 35 30.41 -3.53 0.57
N ASN A 36 29.11 -3.55 0.83
CA ASN A 36 28.50 -3.95 2.10
C ASN A 36 26.98 -4.00 1.87
N HIS A 37 26.59 -4.92 1.00
CA HIS A 37 25.22 -5.23 0.67
C HIS A 37 24.85 -6.54 1.39
N PRO A 38 24.05 -6.52 2.46
CA PRO A 38 23.61 -7.73 3.12
C PRO A 38 22.34 -8.25 2.44
N LEU A 39 22.47 -8.84 1.24
CA LEU A 39 21.53 -9.86 0.78
C LEU A 39 22.30 -11.16 0.75
N ILE A 40 22.08 -12.00 1.77
CA ILE A 40 22.10 -13.47 1.79
C ILE A 40 22.10 -13.84 3.29
N ASN A 41 20.92 -14.02 3.85
CA ASN A 41 20.57 -15.07 4.82
C ASN A 41 19.25 -14.75 5.51
N LYS A 42 18.15 -15.31 5.00
CA LYS A 42 17.17 -15.94 5.89
C LYS A 42 16.38 -17.00 5.15
N VAL A 43 16.91 -18.22 5.20
CA VAL A 43 16.14 -19.44 5.07
C VAL A 43 15.26 -19.59 6.32
N ARG A 44 14.04 -20.09 6.10
CA ARG A 44 13.06 -20.58 7.08
C ARG A 44 12.37 -19.55 7.98
N SER A 45 11.15 -19.22 7.56
CA SER A 45 9.96 -19.64 8.31
C SER A 45 8.78 -19.75 7.35
N LEU A 46 8.54 -20.97 6.89
CA LEU A 46 7.30 -21.41 6.27
C LEU A 46 6.23 -21.49 7.38
N HIS A 47 5.03 -20.96 7.17
CA HIS A 47 3.92 -21.79 6.70
C HIS A 47 2.71 -20.96 6.19
N PRO A 48 1.87 -21.57 5.34
CA PRO A 48 0.96 -20.94 4.38
C PRO A 48 -0.51 -21.11 4.76
N ALA A 49 -1.36 -20.26 4.20
CA ALA A 49 -2.77 -20.50 3.91
C ALA A 49 -3.14 -19.42 2.87
N THR A 50 -3.69 -19.68 1.68
CA THR A 50 -4.27 -20.87 1.06
C THR A 50 -4.39 -20.53 -0.42
N TRP A 51 -3.64 -21.23 -1.28
CA TRP A 51 -4.04 -21.44 -2.68
C TRP A 51 -4.77 -22.79 -2.69
N VAL A 52 -6.10 -22.81 -2.83
CA VAL A 52 -6.79 -24.02 -3.32
C VAL A 52 -7.91 -23.58 -4.26
N LEU A 53 -7.63 -23.65 -5.55
CA LEU A 53 -8.65 -23.87 -6.57
C LEU A 53 -8.24 -25.08 -7.41
N ALA A 54 -9.11 -26.09 -7.35
CA ALA A 54 -9.41 -27.14 -8.33
C ALA A 54 -8.28 -28.09 -8.81
N ALA A 55 -8.47 -29.39 -8.54
CA ALA A 55 -8.28 -30.44 -9.55
C ALA A 55 -9.03 -31.73 -9.16
N ALA A 56 -9.65 -32.35 -10.16
CA ALA A 56 -10.64 -33.40 -10.08
C ALA A 56 -10.06 -34.79 -10.47
N VAL A 57 -10.65 -35.84 -9.86
CA VAL A 57 -11.05 -37.15 -10.44
C VAL A 57 -10.00 -38.16 -10.98
N ALA A 58 -10.32 -39.45 -10.71
CA ALA A 58 -9.88 -40.72 -11.35
C ALA A 58 -8.56 -41.35 -10.81
N LEU A 59 -8.38 -42.67 -10.64
CA LEU A 59 -8.91 -43.87 -11.33
C LEU A 59 -8.77 -45.14 -10.44
N ALA A 60 -9.38 -46.23 -10.91
CA ALA A 60 -9.71 -47.45 -10.19
C ALA A 60 -8.74 -48.65 -10.40
N THR A 61 -8.86 -49.63 -9.49
CA THR A 61 -8.86 -51.11 -9.69
C THR A 61 -7.57 -51.97 -9.81
N ILE A 62 -7.77 -53.22 -9.33
CA ILE A 62 -7.14 -54.54 -9.64
C ILE A 62 -5.94 -54.94 -8.75
N GLY A 63 -5.87 -56.13 -8.12
CA GLY A 63 -6.65 -57.36 -8.27
C GLY A 63 -6.26 -58.50 -7.31
N ILE A 64 -6.97 -59.63 -7.48
CA ILE A 64 -7.02 -60.88 -6.71
C ILE A 64 -6.08 -61.93 -7.33
N ASN A 65 -5.40 -62.78 -6.52
CA ASN A 65 -5.11 -64.20 -6.85
C ASN A 65 -4.55 -64.96 -5.61
N GLN A 66 -5.26 -65.97 -5.06
CA GLN A 66 -5.24 -67.43 -5.33
C GLN A 66 -4.28 -68.23 -4.43
N ILE A 67 -4.83 -69.22 -3.72
CA ILE A 67 -4.15 -70.21 -2.87
C ILE A 67 -4.37 -71.59 -3.48
N THR A 68 -3.30 -72.37 -3.69
CA THR A 68 -3.38 -73.84 -3.85
C THR A 68 -2.09 -74.50 -3.36
N GLY A 69 -2.24 -75.58 -2.57
CA GLY A 69 -1.34 -76.75 -2.66
C GLY A 69 -0.41 -77.05 -1.49
N THR A 70 -0.92 -77.82 -0.53
CA THR A 70 -0.35 -79.07 0.06
C THR A 70 1.16 -79.19 0.32
N GLY A 71 1.55 -79.39 1.60
CA GLY A 71 2.67 -80.26 1.94
C GLY A 71 3.60 -79.79 3.08
N ALA A 72 3.65 -80.63 4.13
CA ALA A 72 4.79 -80.88 5.02
C ALA A 72 5.21 -79.82 6.05
N ALA A 73 5.36 -80.34 7.27
CA ALA A 73 5.78 -79.69 8.48
C ALA A 73 7.13 -78.96 8.35
N ALA A 74 7.15 -77.70 8.79
CA ALA A 74 8.30 -77.10 9.42
C ALA A 74 7.79 -76.06 10.43
N SER A 75 8.03 -76.33 11.71
CA SER A 75 7.91 -75.37 12.79
C SER A 75 8.97 -74.28 12.58
N THR A 76 8.57 -73.18 11.94
CA THR A 76 9.33 -71.94 11.96
C THR A 76 8.50 -70.97 12.78
N GLY A 77 9.03 -70.56 13.93
CA GLY A 77 8.40 -69.59 14.79
C GLY A 77 8.16 -68.29 14.02
N PHE A 78 6.90 -68.03 13.71
CA PHE A 78 6.48 -66.70 13.29
C PHE A 78 6.36 -65.87 14.57
N VAL A 79 7.34 -65.00 14.80
CA VAL A 79 7.14 -63.84 15.67
C VAL A 79 6.02 -63.04 15.01
N GLN A 80 4.80 -63.18 15.53
CA GLN A 80 3.69 -62.34 15.13
C GLN A 80 3.94 -60.97 15.73
N SER A 81 4.79 -60.19 15.06
CA SER A 81 4.85 -58.75 15.28
C SER A 81 3.48 -58.22 14.84
N SER A 82 2.56 -58.09 15.80
CA SER A 82 1.40 -57.25 15.62
C SER A 82 1.94 -55.86 15.40
N LEU A 83 1.99 -55.43 14.14
CA LEU A 83 2.05 -54.02 13.83
C LEU A 83 0.75 -53.43 14.36
N GLU A 84 0.78 -52.93 15.59
CA GLU A 84 -0.22 -51.97 16.04
C GLU A 84 -0.15 -50.82 15.04
N VAL A 85 -1.10 -50.81 14.10
CA VAL A 85 -1.33 -49.63 13.27
C VAL A 85 -1.68 -48.55 14.27
N PRO A 86 -0.85 -47.51 14.46
CA PRO A 86 -1.23 -46.42 15.31
C PRO A 86 -2.52 -45.89 14.69
N VAL A 87 -3.64 -46.04 15.41
CA VAL A 87 -4.87 -45.34 15.07
C VAL A 87 -4.46 -43.89 15.04
N MET A 88 -4.32 -43.32 13.84
CA MET A 88 -4.18 -41.89 13.68
C MET A 88 -5.40 -41.31 14.37
N ARG A 89 -5.18 -40.77 15.57
CA ARG A 89 -6.18 -40.00 16.29
C ARG A 89 -6.67 -38.99 15.28
N ALA A 90 -7.94 -39.06 14.91
CA ALA A 90 -8.54 -38.06 14.04
C ALA A 90 -8.17 -36.71 14.62
N VAL A 91 -7.38 -35.94 13.87
CA VAL A 91 -7.12 -34.55 14.22
C VAL A 91 -8.51 -33.92 14.28
N PRO A 92 -8.97 -33.42 15.43
CA PRO A 92 -10.26 -32.74 15.48
C PRO A 92 -10.26 -31.68 14.37
N PRO A 93 -11.39 -31.51 13.64
CA PRO A 93 -11.48 -30.47 12.61
C PRO A 93 -10.93 -29.19 13.21
N ALA A 94 -9.89 -28.63 12.57
CA ALA A 94 -9.35 -27.36 12.98
C ALA A 94 -10.55 -26.40 13.08
N ALA A 95 -10.81 -25.89 14.28
CA ALA A 95 -11.91 -24.97 14.51
C ALA A 95 -11.82 -23.87 13.46
N GLU A 96 -12.85 -23.75 12.62
CA GLU A 96 -12.97 -22.63 11.70
C GLU A 96 -12.93 -21.37 12.57
N ILE A 97 -11.87 -20.57 12.41
CA ILE A 97 -11.77 -19.27 13.06
C ILE A 97 -12.78 -18.40 12.31
N GLU A 98 -13.99 -18.26 12.86
CA GLU A 98 -14.97 -17.33 12.33
C GLU A 98 -14.38 -15.92 12.39
N GLU A 99 -14.19 -15.30 11.23
CA GLU A 99 -13.72 -13.92 11.17
C GLU A 99 -14.79 -13.00 11.76
N PRO A 100 -14.42 -12.00 12.57
CA PRO A 100 -15.39 -11.11 13.19
C PRO A 100 -16.21 -10.36 12.13
N GLU A 101 -17.54 -10.35 12.29
CA GLU A 101 -18.43 -9.59 11.43
C GLU A 101 -18.25 -8.09 11.70
N TRP A 102 -17.81 -7.34 10.68
CA TRP A 102 -17.59 -5.90 10.75
C TRP A 102 -18.73 -5.12 10.12
N THR A 103 -19.26 -4.14 10.85
CA THR A 103 -20.19 -3.13 10.34
C THR A 103 -19.41 -1.86 9.99
N VAL A 104 -19.53 -1.39 8.75
CA VAL A 104 -18.90 -0.15 8.29
C VAL A 104 -19.83 1.03 8.56
N ALA A 105 -19.34 2.03 9.29
CA ALA A 105 -20.04 3.29 9.52
C ALA A 105 -19.30 4.44 8.83
N GLN A 106 -19.93 5.01 7.80
CA GLN A 106 -19.40 6.20 7.13
C GLN A 106 -19.67 7.47 7.93
N VAL A 107 -18.65 8.32 8.04
CA VAL A 107 -18.72 9.64 8.66
C VAL A 107 -19.40 10.62 7.72
N ARG A 108 -20.44 11.29 8.21
CA ARG A 108 -21.24 12.27 7.45
C ARG A 108 -20.81 13.70 7.79
N SER A 109 -21.18 14.64 6.94
CA SER A 109 -20.95 16.06 7.21
C SER A 109 -21.64 16.49 8.52
N GLY A 110 -20.85 17.03 9.45
CA GLY A 110 -21.32 17.49 10.76
C GLY A 110 -21.37 16.42 11.86
N ASP A 111 -21.02 15.17 11.56
CA ASP A 111 -20.97 14.11 12.58
C ASP A 111 -19.87 14.35 13.62
N THR A 112 -20.19 14.02 14.87
CA THR A 112 -19.19 13.75 15.90
C THR A 112 -18.97 12.25 16.08
N LEU A 113 -17.88 11.86 16.74
CA LEU A 113 -17.64 10.46 17.08
C LEU A 113 -18.78 9.87 17.93
N ALA A 114 -19.37 10.69 18.81
CA ALA A 114 -20.50 10.29 19.62
C ALA A 114 -21.76 10.00 18.78
N ASP A 115 -22.01 10.78 17.72
CA ASP A 115 -23.12 10.56 16.80
C ASP A 115 -22.96 9.23 16.05
N ILE A 116 -21.74 8.93 15.61
CA ILE A 116 -21.44 7.67 14.92
C ILE A 116 -21.66 6.47 15.85
N PHE A 117 -21.10 6.52 17.06
CA PHE A 117 -21.28 5.46 18.06
C PHE A 117 -22.76 5.30 18.43
N SER A 118 -23.49 6.40 18.61
CA SER A 118 -24.91 6.37 18.94
C SER A 118 -25.74 5.70 17.84
N ARG A 119 -25.40 5.88 16.56
CA ARG A 119 -26.06 5.18 15.44
C ARG A 119 -25.79 3.68 15.44
N GLN A 120 -24.67 3.25 16.00
CA GLN A 120 -24.34 1.83 16.23
C GLN A 120 -24.91 1.29 17.55
N GLY A 121 -25.76 2.06 18.24
CA GLY A 121 -26.36 1.67 19.51
C GLY A 121 -25.40 1.72 20.71
N LEU A 122 -24.22 2.34 20.56
CA LEU A 122 -23.21 2.44 21.60
C LEU A 122 -23.40 3.70 22.45
N SER A 123 -23.10 3.59 23.74
CA SER A 123 -23.27 4.69 24.70
C SER A 123 -22.16 5.75 24.61
N ALA A 124 -22.46 6.97 25.05
CA ALA A 124 -21.45 8.02 25.23
C ALA A 124 -20.31 7.63 26.21
N ARG A 125 -20.60 6.74 27.17
CA ARG A 125 -19.57 6.17 28.07
C ARG A 125 -18.58 5.31 27.29
N THR A 126 -19.06 4.52 26.33
CA THR A 126 -18.21 3.72 25.44
C THR A 126 -17.27 4.60 24.63
N VAL A 127 -17.80 5.70 24.07
CA VAL A 127 -16.98 6.71 23.36
C VAL A 127 -15.87 7.24 24.26
N HIS A 128 -16.23 7.68 25.47
CA HIS A 128 -15.27 8.21 26.44
C HIS A 128 -14.19 7.19 26.82
N ASN A 129 -14.55 5.93 27.00
CA ASN A 129 -13.60 4.87 27.34
C ASN A 129 -12.64 4.56 26.18
N VAL A 130 -13.10 4.65 24.93
CA VAL A 130 -12.26 4.40 23.74
C VAL A 130 -11.30 5.54 23.46
N VAL A 131 -11.76 6.79 23.49
CA VAL A 131 -10.95 7.96 23.12
C VAL A 131 -9.84 8.27 24.13
N ASN A 132 -9.98 7.82 25.38
CA ASN A 132 -9.06 8.13 26.47
C ASN A 132 -8.07 7.00 26.79
N ILE A 133 -7.90 6.00 25.91
CA ILE A 133 -6.93 4.93 26.13
C ILE A 133 -5.50 5.48 26.04
N ASP A 134 -5.19 6.21 24.97
CA ASP A 134 -3.86 6.74 24.66
C ASP A 134 -3.91 7.92 23.67
N SER A 135 -2.76 8.38 23.20
CA SER A 135 -2.68 9.49 22.24
C SER A 135 -3.12 9.12 20.82
N GLU A 136 -3.07 7.84 20.43
CA GLU A 136 -3.48 7.41 19.09
C GLU A 136 -5.00 7.34 18.99
N THR A 137 -5.67 6.85 20.04
CA THR A 137 -7.14 6.85 20.16
C THR A 137 -7.74 8.24 20.26
N GLN A 138 -7.01 9.22 20.80
CA GLN A 138 -7.42 10.63 20.74
C GLN A 138 -7.58 11.15 19.31
N ARG A 139 -6.91 10.54 18.32
CA ARG A 139 -7.08 10.92 16.90
C ARG A 139 -8.49 10.63 16.38
N LEU A 140 -9.24 9.70 16.99
CA LEU A 140 -10.65 9.46 16.67
C LEU A 140 -11.54 10.69 16.92
N THR A 141 -11.06 11.71 17.64
CA THR A 141 -11.76 12.99 17.77
C THR A 141 -11.67 13.88 16.52
N ARG A 142 -10.77 13.54 15.59
CA ARG A 142 -10.52 14.26 14.33
C ARG A 142 -10.90 13.40 13.14
N ILE A 143 -12.17 13.05 13.09
CA ILE A 143 -12.80 12.38 11.96
C ILE A 143 -13.29 13.41 10.94
N TYR A 144 -13.27 13.04 9.67
CA TYR A 144 -13.70 13.86 8.54
C TYR A 144 -14.82 13.18 7.75
N PRO A 145 -15.69 13.94 7.09
CA PRO A 145 -16.71 13.36 6.21
C PRO A 145 -16.08 12.48 5.13
N GLY A 146 -16.61 11.28 4.94
CA GLY A 146 -16.08 10.26 4.05
C GLY A 146 -15.18 9.23 4.72
N ASP A 147 -14.70 9.47 5.94
CA ASP A 147 -13.98 8.46 6.70
C ASP A 147 -14.88 7.26 7.02
N GLU A 148 -14.26 6.10 7.21
CA GLU A 148 -14.94 4.86 7.59
C GLU A 148 -14.45 4.38 8.97
N VAL A 149 -15.41 4.12 9.85
CA VAL A 149 -15.15 3.50 11.15
C VAL A 149 -15.79 2.12 11.14
N LEU A 150 -14.99 1.09 11.35
CA LEU A 150 -15.45 -0.29 11.38
C LEU A 150 -15.72 -0.70 12.81
N PHE A 151 -16.89 -1.28 13.05
CA PHE A 151 -17.35 -1.73 14.36
C PHE A 151 -17.60 -3.22 14.34
N HIS A 152 -17.11 -3.92 15.37
CA HIS A 152 -17.52 -5.29 15.68
C HIS A 152 -18.34 -5.26 16.97
N ILE A 153 -19.63 -5.52 16.83
CA ILE A 153 -20.65 -5.43 17.89
C ILE A 153 -21.49 -6.72 17.80
N PRO A 154 -20.98 -7.84 18.32
CA PRO A 154 -21.70 -9.12 18.27
C PRO A 154 -22.97 -9.09 19.13
N GLU A 155 -22.98 -8.27 20.19
CA GLU A 155 -24.12 -8.08 21.08
C GLU A 155 -24.54 -6.60 21.10
N PRO A 156 -25.85 -6.28 21.01
CA PRO A 156 -26.32 -4.90 20.96
C PRO A 156 -25.81 -4.03 22.11
N GLY A 157 -25.18 -2.90 21.78
CA GLY A 157 -24.63 -1.96 22.75
C GLY A 157 -23.25 -2.34 23.31
N GLU A 158 -22.73 -3.52 22.97
CA GLU A 158 -21.43 -4.00 23.43
C GLU A 158 -20.37 -3.93 22.32
N LEU A 159 -19.59 -2.84 22.34
CA LEU A 159 -18.43 -2.73 21.46
C LEU A 159 -17.39 -3.79 21.84
N HIS A 160 -17.09 -4.71 20.93
CA HIS A 160 -16.01 -5.68 21.06
C HIS A 160 -14.73 -5.20 20.36
N ALA A 161 -14.85 -4.63 19.17
CA ALA A 161 -13.71 -4.06 18.48
C ALA A 161 -14.09 -2.86 17.60
N LEU A 162 -13.12 -1.96 17.41
CA LEU A 162 -13.20 -0.83 16.50
C LEU A 162 -11.93 -0.79 15.65
N ARG A 163 -12.07 -0.52 14.36
CA ARG A 163 -10.97 -0.22 13.46
C ARG A 163 -11.18 1.12 12.77
N TYR A 164 -10.11 1.88 12.63
CA TYR A 164 -10.12 3.20 12.00
C TYR A 164 -8.81 3.45 11.26
N GLU A 165 -8.89 3.87 10.00
CA GLU A 165 -7.70 4.22 9.21
C GLU A 165 -7.14 5.56 9.69
N LEU A 166 -5.95 5.56 10.28
CA LEU A 166 -5.28 6.80 10.69
C LEU A 166 -4.59 7.49 9.51
N ASP A 167 -4.02 6.67 8.63
CA ASP A 167 -3.41 7.05 7.35
C ASP A 167 -3.28 5.80 6.46
N GLU A 168 -2.62 5.95 5.31
CA GLU A 168 -2.48 4.88 4.31
C GLU A 168 -1.74 3.64 4.85
N VAL A 169 -0.87 3.80 5.85
CA VAL A 169 0.00 2.73 6.41
C VAL A 169 -0.36 2.30 7.82
N ARG A 170 -1.21 3.04 8.53
CA ARG A 170 -1.55 2.75 9.94
C ARG A 170 -3.05 2.61 10.11
N LEU A 171 -3.44 1.45 10.63
CA LEU A 171 -4.79 1.16 11.08
C LEU A 171 -4.79 1.14 12.61
N LEU A 172 -5.62 1.99 13.22
CA LEU A 172 -5.91 1.91 14.64
C LEU A 172 -6.87 0.74 14.86
N GLU A 173 -6.51 -0.17 15.75
CA GLU A 173 -7.39 -1.22 16.25
C GLU A 173 -7.60 -1.02 17.75
N VAL A 174 -8.86 -1.06 18.19
CA VAL A 174 -9.25 -1.02 19.59
C VAL A 174 -10.02 -2.30 19.88
N LEU A 175 -9.54 -3.08 20.84
CA LEU A 175 -10.16 -4.33 21.27
C LEU A 175 -10.65 -4.21 22.71
N ARG A 176 -11.81 -4.78 23.01
CA ARG A 176 -12.27 -4.99 24.38
C ARG A 176 -11.32 -5.96 25.09
N ALA A 177 -10.98 -5.63 26.33
CA ALA A 177 -10.19 -6.45 27.25
C ALA A 177 -10.89 -6.52 28.61
N ASP A 178 -10.38 -7.37 29.51
CA ASP A 178 -10.98 -7.58 30.84
C ASP A 178 -11.18 -6.26 31.62
N ASP A 179 -10.21 -5.35 31.52
CA ASP A 179 -10.20 -4.05 32.23
C ASP A 179 -10.64 -2.86 31.35
N GLY A 180 -11.41 -3.10 30.29
CA GLY A 180 -11.93 -2.05 29.40
C GLY A 180 -11.53 -2.23 27.95
N PHE A 181 -10.67 -1.36 27.42
CA PHE A 181 -10.23 -1.40 26.03
C PHE A 181 -8.71 -1.27 25.93
N LYS A 182 -8.14 -1.90 24.91
CA LYS A 182 -6.73 -1.76 24.52
C LYS A 182 -6.66 -1.33 23.07
N ALA A 183 -5.75 -0.40 22.80
CA ALA A 183 -5.48 0.08 21.45
C ALA A 183 -4.13 -0.45 20.95
N SER A 184 -4.07 -0.71 19.66
CA SER A 184 -2.85 -1.08 18.94
C SER A 184 -2.85 -0.44 17.55
N ILE A 185 -1.67 -0.22 17.00
CA ILE A 185 -1.50 0.17 15.60
C ILE A 185 -1.10 -1.07 14.80
N ILE A 186 -1.89 -1.35 13.78
CA ILE A 186 -1.56 -2.35 12.76
C ILE A 186 -0.92 -1.61 11.59
N GLU A 187 0.35 -1.91 11.32
CA GLU A 187 1.01 -1.41 10.12
C GLU A 187 0.55 -2.19 8.89
N ARG A 188 0.13 -1.46 7.87
CA ARG A 188 -0.27 -1.96 6.56
C ARG A 188 0.74 -1.43 5.53
N PRO A 189 1.79 -2.21 5.21
CA PRO A 189 2.82 -1.74 4.30
C PRO A 189 2.23 -1.48 2.91
N LEU A 190 2.74 -0.44 2.26
CA LEU A 190 2.42 -0.12 0.88
C LEU A 190 3.46 -0.73 -0.04
N ASP A 191 2.99 -1.36 -1.11
CA ASP A 191 3.83 -1.82 -2.20
C ASP A 191 3.99 -0.68 -3.23
N ARG A 192 5.23 -0.43 -3.65
CA ARG A 192 5.52 0.51 -4.74
C ARG A 192 5.94 -0.23 -5.98
N ARG A 193 5.29 0.07 -7.10
CA ARG A 193 5.59 -0.51 -8.40
C ARG A 193 5.97 0.58 -9.39
N ILE A 194 7.14 0.46 -10.00
CA ILE A 194 7.55 1.41 -11.04
C ILE A 194 6.85 1.02 -12.33
N VAL A 195 6.13 1.97 -12.91
CA VAL A 195 5.45 1.82 -14.20
C VAL A 195 5.80 2.98 -15.12
N ASN A 196 5.45 2.85 -16.40
CA ASN A 196 5.56 3.93 -17.36
C ASN A 196 4.28 4.12 -18.17
N SER A 197 4.03 5.37 -18.56
CA SER A 197 2.95 5.76 -19.46
C SER A 197 3.54 6.63 -20.58
N THR A 198 3.14 6.37 -21.81
CA THR A 198 3.52 7.13 -23.00
C THR A 198 2.27 7.59 -23.72
N GLY A 199 2.26 8.84 -24.17
CA GLY A 199 1.14 9.42 -24.91
C GLY A 199 1.59 10.34 -26.03
N ALA A 200 0.72 10.48 -27.03
CA ALA A 200 0.86 11.44 -28.11
C ALA A 200 -0.23 12.51 -27.97
N ILE A 201 0.17 13.78 -28.12
CA ILE A 201 -0.75 14.91 -28.11
C ILE A 201 -1.55 14.90 -29.41
N GLU A 202 -2.88 14.92 -29.30
CA GLU A 202 -3.78 15.23 -30.42
C GLU A 202 -4.43 16.59 -30.25
N SER A 203 -4.85 16.92 -29.02
CA SER A 203 -5.56 18.15 -28.68
C SER A 203 -5.03 18.84 -27.43
N SER A 204 -4.71 18.09 -26.38
CA SER A 204 -4.17 18.63 -25.13
C SER A 204 -3.40 17.57 -24.36
N LEU A 205 -2.51 18.01 -23.46
CA LEU A 205 -1.83 17.13 -22.53
C LEU A 205 -2.81 16.32 -21.68
N PHE A 206 -3.91 16.96 -21.24
CA PHE A 206 -4.86 16.33 -20.33
C PHE A 206 -5.64 15.18 -20.98
N VAL A 207 -6.07 15.37 -22.23
CA VAL A 207 -6.73 14.30 -23.00
C VAL A 207 -5.74 13.17 -23.31
N ALA A 208 -4.52 13.51 -23.73
CA ALA A 208 -3.51 12.52 -24.05
C ALA A 208 -3.05 11.71 -22.81
N GLY A 209 -2.93 12.35 -21.66
CA GLY A 209 -2.62 11.71 -20.38
C GLY A 209 -3.69 10.72 -19.93
N GLN A 210 -4.97 11.10 -20.00
CA GLN A 210 -6.08 10.20 -19.68
C GLN A 210 -6.13 9.00 -20.63
N ASN A 211 -5.92 9.22 -21.93
CA ASN A 211 -5.84 8.14 -22.92
C ASN A 211 -4.65 7.20 -22.66
N ALA A 212 -3.57 7.70 -22.06
CA ALA A 212 -2.40 6.93 -21.63
C ALA A 212 -2.57 6.27 -20.24
N GLY A 213 -3.77 6.32 -19.65
CA GLY A 213 -4.10 5.68 -18.37
C GLY A 213 -3.57 6.41 -17.14
N MET A 214 -3.13 7.66 -17.27
CA MET A 214 -2.65 8.47 -16.14
C MET A 214 -3.82 9.06 -15.36
N SER A 215 -3.71 9.15 -14.03
CA SER A 215 -4.66 9.94 -13.23
C SER A 215 -4.49 11.44 -13.48
N ASP A 216 -5.56 12.20 -13.25
CA ASP A 216 -5.55 13.67 -13.30
C ASP A 216 -4.43 14.27 -12.45
N ALA A 217 -4.20 13.70 -11.25
CA ALA A 217 -3.15 14.14 -10.35
C ALA A 217 -1.74 13.94 -10.96
N LEU A 218 -1.51 12.81 -11.62
CA LEU A 218 -0.24 12.53 -12.30
C LEU A 218 -0.02 13.46 -13.50
N ILE A 219 -1.08 13.75 -14.27
CA ILE A 219 -1.02 14.70 -15.39
C ILE A 219 -0.68 16.11 -14.87
N MET A 220 -1.29 16.55 -13.77
CA MET A 220 -0.98 17.83 -13.15
C MET A 220 0.46 17.88 -12.62
N LYS A 221 0.95 16.78 -12.02
CA LYS A 221 2.37 16.68 -11.63
C LYS A 221 3.29 16.81 -12.84
N LEU A 222 2.99 16.14 -13.94
CA LEU A 222 3.75 16.24 -15.19
C LEU A 222 3.76 17.67 -15.73
N ALA A 223 2.59 18.31 -15.79
CA ALA A 223 2.46 19.69 -16.23
C ALA A 223 3.27 20.65 -15.34
N ALA A 224 3.28 20.44 -14.02
CA ALA A 224 4.07 21.24 -13.09
C ALA A 224 5.59 21.07 -13.30
N ILE A 225 6.05 19.87 -13.68
CA ILE A 225 7.48 19.60 -13.96
C ILE A 225 7.97 20.41 -15.16
N PHE A 226 7.18 20.52 -16.22
CA PHE A 226 7.56 21.17 -17.47
C PHE A 226 6.99 22.58 -17.66
N GLY A 227 6.11 23.05 -16.76
CA GLY A 227 5.40 24.32 -16.92
C GLY A 227 6.28 25.58 -16.88
N TRP A 228 7.58 25.44 -16.59
CA TRP A 228 8.58 26.52 -16.71
C TRP A 228 9.26 26.55 -18.08
N ASP A 229 9.23 25.44 -18.81
CA ASP A 229 9.83 25.28 -20.14
C ASP A 229 8.80 25.35 -21.28
N ILE A 230 7.59 24.85 -21.04
CA ILE A 230 6.57 24.62 -22.07
C ILE A 230 5.26 25.26 -21.62
N ASP A 231 4.70 26.15 -22.44
CA ASP A 231 3.32 26.59 -22.29
C ASP A 231 2.38 25.56 -22.95
N PHE A 232 1.73 24.73 -22.14
CA PHE A 232 0.81 23.68 -22.64
C PHE A 232 -0.44 24.21 -23.36
N ILE A 233 -0.66 25.53 -23.40
CA ILE A 233 -1.74 26.15 -24.19
C ILE A 233 -1.21 26.61 -25.54
N LEU A 234 0.03 27.12 -25.59
CA LEU A 234 0.57 27.79 -26.79
C LEU A 234 1.57 26.94 -27.58
N ASP A 235 2.35 26.10 -26.90
CA ASP A 235 3.54 25.47 -27.47
C ASP A 235 3.32 24.02 -27.92
N ILE A 236 2.29 23.35 -27.38
CA ILE A 236 2.01 21.94 -27.76
C ILE A 236 1.30 21.84 -29.10
N ARG A 237 1.63 20.79 -29.85
CA ARG A 237 1.02 20.48 -31.15
C ARG A 237 0.65 19.01 -31.26
N ALA A 238 -0.28 18.73 -32.18
CA ALA A 238 -0.59 17.36 -32.56
C ALA A 238 0.68 16.63 -33.03
N GLY A 239 0.96 15.47 -32.44
CA GLY A 239 2.15 14.66 -32.71
C GLY A 239 3.35 14.91 -31.79
N ASP A 240 3.26 15.87 -30.84
CA ASP A 240 4.17 15.89 -29.69
C ASP A 240 3.96 14.64 -28.84
N THR A 241 4.99 14.17 -28.16
CA THR A 241 4.90 12.94 -27.35
C THR A 241 5.51 13.14 -25.98
N PHE A 242 5.00 12.42 -24.99
CA PHE A 242 5.57 12.37 -23.66
C PHE A 242 5.72 10.93 -23.19
N THR A 243 6.70 10.70 -22.32
CA THR A 243 6.84 9.46 -21.55
C THR A 243 7.07 9.81 -20.10
N VAL A 244 6.36 9.15 -19.19
CA VAL A 244 6.49 9.33 -17.73
C VAL A 244 6.79 7.98 -17.10
N VAL A 245 7.79 7.94 -16.23
CA VAL A 245 8.08 6.82 -15.33
C VAL A 245 7.72 7.26 -13.92
N TYR A 246 6.89 6.50 -13.23
CA TYR A 246 6.34 6.88 -11.93
C TYR A 246 6.10 5.65 -11.05
N ASP A 247 6.00 5.89 -9.74
CA ASP A 247 5.54 4.87 -8.80
C ASP A 247 4.02 4.73 -8.87
N GLU A 248 3.50 3.52 -8.81
CA GLU A 248 2.15 3.25 -8.34
C GLU A 248 2.21 2.77 -6.89
N VAL A 249 1.25 3.23 -6.08
CA VAL A 249 1.10 2.83 -4.69
C VAL A 249 -0.01 1.79 -4.60
N TRP A 250 0.33 0.63 -4.06
CA TRP A 250 -0.54 -0.54 -3.95
C TRP A 250 -0.68 -0.97 -2.49
N ARG A 251 -1.83 -1.56 -2.15
CA ARG A 251 -2.11 -2.17 -0.85
C ARG A 251 -2.99 -3.39 -1.08
N ASP A 252 -2.65 -4.52 -0.47
CA ASP A 252 -3.41 -5.78 -0.55
C ASP A 252 -3.71 -6.23 -1.99
N GLY A 253 -2.79 -5.94 -2.92
CA GLY A 253 -2.94 -6.29 -4.33
C GLY A 253 -3.80 -5.33 -5.15
N GLU A 254 -4.34 -4.26 -4.56
CA GLU A 254 -5.12 -3.22 -5.23
C GLU A 254 -4.32 -1.92 -5.39
N LYS A 255 -4.48 -1.25 -6.53
CA LYS A 255 -3.85 0.06 -6.79
C LYS A 255 -4.63 1.13 -6.04
N LEU A 256 -3.97 1.81 -5.11
CA LEU A 256 -4.56 2.93 -4.38
C LEU A 256 -4.50 4.22 -5.19
N ARG A 257 -3.31 4.57 -5.71
CA ARG A 257 -3.08 5.81 -6.46
C ARG A 257 -1.76 5.80 -7.22
N ASP A 258 -1.60 6.78 -8.10
CA ASP A 258 -0.29 7.15 -8.63
C ASP A 258 0.55 7.83 -7.55
N GLY A 259 1.82 7.47 -7.52
CA GLY A 259 2.86 7.97 -6.64
C GLY A 259 3.61 9.13 -7.29
N ASP A 260 4.94 9.12 -7.13
CA ASP A 260 5.80 10.21 -7.58
C ASP A 260 6.36 9.92 -8.97
N ILE A 261 6.54 11.00 -9.75
CA ILE A 261 7.22 10.92 -11.05
C ILE A 261 8.71 10.77 -10.77
N LEU A 262 9.29 9.67 -11.27
CA LEU A 262 10.71 9.35 -11.14
C LEU A 262 11.51 9.91 -12.30
N ALA A 263 10.92 9.89 -13.51
CA ALA A 263 11.47 10.48 -14.71
C ALA A 263 10.35 10.91 -15.65
N ALA A 264 10.59 11.96 -16.42
CA ALA A 264 9.67 12.38 -17.47
C ALA A 264 10.46 12.88 -18.67
N GLU A 265 9.93 12.62 -19.86
CA GLU A 265 10.45 13.12 -21.13
C GLU A 265 9.29 13.72 -21.91
N PHE A 266 9.51 14.89 -22.51
CA PHE A 266 8.58 15.54 -23.41
C PHE A 266 9.31 15.90 -24.69
N LEU A 267 8.89 15.32 -25.81
CA LEU A 267 9.40 15.65 -27.14
C LEU A 267 8.42 16.60 -27.81
N ASN A 268 8.77 17.88 -27.76
CA ASN A 268 8.08 18.97 -28.43
C ASN A 268 8.84 19.37 -29.70
N ARG A 269 8.11 19.74 -30.76
CA ARG A 269 8.71 20.14 -32.06
C ARG A 269 8.96 21.65 -32.20
N GLY A 270 8.93 22.40 -31.10
CA GLY A 270 9.32 23.81 -31.01
C GLY A 270 8.17 24.77 -30.79
#